data_AF-A0A920LCM1-F1
#
_entry.id   AF-A0A920LCM1-F1
#
_cell.length_a   1.000
_cell.length_b   1.000
_cell.length_c   1.000
_cell.angle_alpha   90.00
_cell.angle_beta   90.00
_cell.angle_gamma   90.00
#
_symmetry.space_group_name_H-M   'P 1'
#
loop_
_entity.id
_entity.type
_entity.pdbx_description
1 polymer ?
#
loop_
_entity_poly.entity_id
_entity_poly.type
_entity_poly.pdbx_seq_one_letter_code
_entity_poly.pdbx_strand_id
1 'polypeptide(L)' 'MAKELNIPVVFGEMKKVKRGKYQMEFKLIADNPLQLKDKEITEIYKKMVENQIKTNPSYYFWTHRRFKHEKSSLT' A
#
# COMPACT_ATOMS: atom_id res chain seq x y z
N MET A 1 -13.54 -1.00 -7.81
CA MET A 1 -13.37 0.43 -8.15
C MET A 1 -12.37 0.68 -9.29
N ALA A 2 -11.04 0.49 -9.12
CA ALA A 2 -10.07 0.86 -10.17
C ALA A 2 -10.32 0.21 -11.54
N LYS A 3 -10.64 -1.10 -11.55
CA LYS A 3 -11.03 -1.82 -12.78
C LYS A 3 -12.39 -1.40 -13.31
N GLU A 4 -13.39 -1.29 -12.43
CA GLU A 4 -14.77 -0.90 -12.80
C GLU A 4 -14.82 0.49 -13.46
N LEU A 5 -13.99 1.42 -12.98
CA LEU A 5 -13.93 2.78 -13.50
C LEU A 5 -12.81 2.99 -14.53
N ASN A 6 -12.00 1.94 -14.79
CA ASN A 6 -10.82 1.98 -15.65
C ASN A 6 -9.88 3.19 -15.39
N ILE A 7 -9.48 3.37 -14.12
CA ILE A 7 -8.65 4.50 -13.70
C ILE A 7 -7.22 4.03 -13.35
N PRO A 8 -6.17 4.74 -13.81
CA PRO A 8 -4.80 4.47 -13.38
C PRO A 8 -4.64 4.51 -11.85
N VAL A 9 -3.80 3.63 -11.33
CA VAL A 9 -3.54 3.49 -9.89
C VAL A 9 -2.10 3.88 -9.60
N VAL A 10 -1.92 4.79 -8.65
CA VAL A 10 -0.61 5.23 -8.14
C VAL A 10 -0.53 5.01 -6.63
N PHE A 11 0.66 4.66 -6.17
CA PHE A 11 1.03 4.57 -4.76
C PHE A 11 1.74 5.85 -4.32
N GLY A 12 1.24 6.50 -3.27
CA GLY A 12 1.90 7.64 -2.64
C GLY A 12 2.77 7.19 -1.48
N GLU A 13 4.08 7.11 -1.69
CA GLU A 13 5.04 6.83 -0.61
C GLU A 13 5.42 8.13 0.09
N MET A 14 5.19 8.22 1.39
CA MET A 14 5.52 9.41 2.20
C MET A 14 6.70 9.13 3.14
N LYS A 15 7.65 10.07 3.18
CA LYS A 15 8.86 10.03 4.01
C LYS A 15 8.97 11.33 4.80
N LYS A 16 9.17 11.23 6.12
CA LYS A 16 9.50 12.39 6.96
C LYS A 16 11.00 12.67 6.82
N VAL A 17 11.35 13.83 6.27
CA VAL A 17 12.75 14.23 6.07
C VAL A 17 13.28 14.96 7.30
N LYS A 18 12.48 15.87 7.87
CA LYS A 18 12.78 16.55 9.14
C LYS A 18 11.51 17.09 9.78
N ARG A 19 11.61 17.69 10.98
CA ARG A 19 10.45 18.31 11.65
C ARG A 19 9.77 19.30 10.71
N GLY A 20 8.48 19.08 10.46
CA GLY A 20 7.66 19.91 9.56
C GLY A 20 7.95 19.75 8.07
N LYS A 21 8.82 18.82 7.64
CA LYS A 21 9.09 18.56 6.21
C LYS A 21 8.90 17.10 5.86
N TYR A 22 8.02 16.87 4.89
CA TYR A 22 7.69 15.57 4.34
C TYR A 22 7.96 15.59 2.84
N GLN A 23 8.42 14.45 2.34
CA GLN A 23 8.56 14.20 0.91
C GLN A 23 7.57 13.11 0.54
N MET A 24 6.91 13.29 -0.60
CA MET A 24 6.02 12.29 -1.17
C MET A 24 6.54 11.90 -2.55
N GLU A 25 6.57 10.60 -2.80
CA GLU A 25 6.98 9.99 -4.07
C GLU A 25 5.80 9.21 -4.61
N PHE A 26 5.44 9.43 -5.87
CA PHE A 26 4.37 8.71 -6.53
C PHE A 26 4.95 7.59 -7.39
N LYS A 27 4.47 6.36 -7.16
CA LYS A 27 4.88 5.17 -7.91
C LYS A 27 3.68 4.61 -8.65
N LEU A 28 3.84 4.36 -9.94
CA LEU A 28 2.79 3.75 -10.73
C LEU A 28 2.57 2.30 -10.27
N ILE A 29 1.31 1.94 -9.97
CA ILE A 29 0.91 0.54 -9.75
C ILE A 29 0.32 -0.03 -11.05
N ALA A 30 -0.54 0.74 -11.72
CA ALA A 30 -1.20 0.34 -12.96
C ALA A 30 -1.53 1.57 -13.80
N ASP A 31 -1.10 1.62 -15.07
CA ASP A 31 -1.62 2.61 -16.02
C ASP A 31 -2.98 2.16 -16.57
N ASN A 32 -3.11 0.88 -16.88
CA ASN A 32 -4.29 0.24 -17.40
C ASN A 32 -4.73 -0.90 -16.46
N PRO A 33 -5.63 -0.62 -15.50
CA PRO A 33 -6.03 -1.60 -14.49
C PRO A 33 -6.72 -2.84 -15.08
N LEU A 34 -7.26 -2.75 -16.30
CA LEU A 34 -7.95 -3.87 -16.96
C LEU A 34 -7.00 -4.96 -17.46
N GLN A 35 -5.70 -4.64 -17.68
CA GLN A 35 -4.71 -5.63 -18.12
C GLN A 35 -4.19 -6.52 -16.99
N LEU A 36 -4.36 -6.08 -15.74
CA LEU A 36 -3.92 -6.82 -14.57
C LEU A 36 -4.93 -7.89 -14.18
N LYS A 37 -4.47 -9.00 -13.61
CA LYS A 37 -5.32 -10.06 -13.07
C LYS A 37 -6.13 -9.56 -11.89
N ASP A 38 -7.21 -10.28 -11.57
CA ASP A 38 -7.99 -9.93 -10.38
C ASP A 38 -7.11 -10.00 -9.12
N LYS A 39 -7.27 -9.04 -8.21
CA LYS A 39 -6.47 -8.84 -6.98
C LYS A 39 -4.99 -8.44 -7.16
N GLU A 40 -4.43 -8.46 -8.36
CA GLU A 40 -3.00 -8.15 -8.60
C GLU A 40 -2.61 -6.72 -8.15
N ILE A 41 -3.47 -5.72 -8.45
CA ILE A 41 -3.29 -4.33 -7.98
C ILE A 41 -3.17 -4.27 -6.45
N THR A 42 -4.02 -5.02 -5.75
CA THR A 42 -4.04 -5.08 -4.29
C THR A 42 -2.79 -5.77 -3.74
N GLU A 43 -2.29 -6.80 -4.41
CA GLU A 43 -1.05 -7.48 -4.02
C GLU A 43 0.18 -6.57 -4.18
N ILE A 44 0.28 -5.85 -5.30
CA ILE A 44 1.35 -4.87 -5.53
C ILE A 44 1.29 -3.78 -4.45
N TYR A 45 0.11 -3.22 -4.21
CA TYR A 45 -0.11 -2.24 -3.14
C TYR A 45 0.33 -2.77 -1.77
N LYS A 46 -0.09 -4.00 -1.41
CA LYS A 46 0.29 -4.64 -0.15
C LYS A 46 1.82 -4.75 -0.01
N LYS A 47 2.52 -5.21 -1.05
CA LYS A 47 4.00 -5.32 -1.07
C LYS A 47 4.67 -3.96 -0.88
N MET A 48 4.17 -2.92 -1.55
CA MET A 48 4.69 -1.56 -1.41
C MET A 48 4.53 -1.01 0.01
N VAL A 49 3.34 -1.21 0.62
CA VAL A 49 3.07 -0.84 2.01
C VAL A 49 3.99 -1.59 2.97
N GLU A 50 4.12 -2.92 2.81
CA GLU A 50 5.02 -3.72 3.65
C GLU A 50 6.46 -3.24 3.56
N ASN A 51 6.95 -2.90 2.37
CA ASN A 51 8.28 -2.37 2.18
C ASN A 51 8.47 -1.01 2.87
N GLN A 52 7.49 -0.11 2.75
CA GLN A 52 7.53 1.20 3.44
C GLN A 52 7.57 1.04 4.96
N ILE A 53 6.77 0.12 5.52
CA ILE A 53 6.77 -0.20 6.95
C ILE A 53 8.12 -0.77 7.38
N LYS A 54 8.69 -1.72 6.62
CA LYS A 54 10.01 -2.29 6.93
C LYS A 54 11.11 -1.24 6.90
N THR A 55 11.04 -0.28 5.97
CA THR A 55 12.03 0.79 5.83
C THR A 55 11.99 1.75 7.02
N ASN A 56 10.80 2.12 7.49
CA ASN A 56 10.64 3.01 8.65
C ASN A 56 9.48 2.58 9.56
N PRO A 57 9.68 1.56 10.40
CA PRO A 57 8.60 0.97 11.19
C PRO A 57 8.01 1.96 12.19
N SER A 58 8.80 2.88 12.74
CA SER A 58 8.34 3.86 13.73
C SER A 58 7.26 4.82 13.22
N TYR A 59 7.12 4.98 11.89
CA TYR A 59 6.12 5.87 11.30
C TYR A 59 4.82 5.16 10.90
N TYR A 60 4.72 3.85 11.11
CA TYR A 60 3.48 3.11 10.90
C TYR A 60 2.56 3.19 12.14
N PHE A 61 1.25 3.19 11.91
CA PHE A 61 0.25 3.25 12.97
C PHE A 61 0.01 1.87 13.61
N TRP A 62 0.92 1.46 14.50
CA TRP A 62 0.86 0.16 15.20
C TRP A 62 -0.36 -0.03 16.12
N THR A 63 -1.06 1.05 16.46
CA THR A 63 -2.29 1.00 17.28
C THR A 63 -3.46 0.36 16.53
N HIS A 64 -3.40 0.26 15.21
CA HIS A 64 -4.45 -0.36 14.40
C HIS A 64 -4.42 -1.89 14.55
N ARG A 65 -5.53 -2.50 15.00
CA ARG A 65 -5.70 -3.98 15.07
C ARG A 65 -5.96 -4.58 13.69
N ARG A 66 -4.98 -4.46 12.79
CA ARG A 66 -5.11 -4.81 11.36
C ARG A 66 -5.46 -6.29 11.14
N PHE A 67 -5.01 -7.17 12.02
CA PHE A 67 -5.19 -8.62 11.92
C PHE A 67 -6.31 -9.17 12.82
N LYS A 68 -7.24 -8.32 13.29
CA LYS A 68 -8.33 -8.74 14.20
C LYS A 68 -9.22 -9.86 13.63
N HIS A 69 -9.37 -9.91 12.31
CA HIS A 69 -10.20 -10.89 11.60
C HIS A 69 -9.38 -11.97 10.88
N GLU A 70 -8.08 -12.04 11.15
CA GLU A 70 -7.27 -13.14 10.66
C GLU A 70 -7.76 -14.41 11.36
N LYS A 71 -8.40 -15.31 10.61
CA LYS A 71 -8.70 -16.64 11.11
C LYS A 71 -7.35 -17.29 11.34
N SER A 72 -7.01 -17.51 12.60
CA SER A 72 -5.85 -18.30 12.95
C SER A 72 -6.00 -19.65 12.26
N SER A 73 -5.18 -19.89 11.24
CA SER A 73 -4.93 -21.24 10.75
C SER A 73 -4.04 -21.93 11.78
N LEU A 74 -4.58 -22.13 12.99
CA LEU A 74 -4.09 -23.12 13.93
C LEU A 74 -4.47 -24.47 13.33
N THR A 75 -3.55 -24.99 12.53
CA THR A 75 -3.43 -26.42 12.26
C THR A 75 -2.17 -26.89 12.96
#